data_AF-A0AAP4U854-F1
#
_entry.id   AF-A0AAP4U854-F1
#
_cell.length_a   1.000
_cell.length_b   1.000
_cell.length_c   1.000
_cell.angle_alpha   90.00
_cell.angle_beta   90.00
_cell.angle_gamma   90.00
#
_symmetry.space_group_name_H-M   'P 1'
#
loop_
_entity.id
_entity.type
_entity.pdbx_description
1 polymer ?
#
loop_
_entity_poly.entity_id
_entity_poly.type
_entity_poly.pdbx_seq_one_letter_code
_entity_poly.pdbx_strand_id
1 'polypeptide(L)'
;MIKKNLMITSKLLKSICIIGLVCITQTVSAQISITEIQPITFPTVLQNSGSSTTVVVNWKGAIGNSTNSTLLDNDYSQGRYYITSDSTAPIDINFISLANEPLIQLKNFRVRYKNVTYKTFPILGLENPGAAGEYIDIGAKVVANKKSSQGAKFLQYSLSVEEQ
;
A
#
# COMPACT_ATOMS: atom_id res chain seq x y z
N MET A 1 -81.33 -41.16 -24.15
CA MET A 1 -80.55 -39.97 -24.55
C MET A 1 -80.43 -39.06 -23.34
N ILE A 2 -79.30 -39.07 -22.63
CA ILE A 2 -78.66 -37.99 -21.84
C ILE A 2 -77.38 -38.60 -21.25
N LYS A 3 -76.25 -37.94 -21.54
CA LYS A 3 -74.87 -38.24 -21.14
C LYS A 3 -74.54 -37.52 -19.83
N LYS A 4 -73.49 -38.02 -19.15
CA LYS A 4 -72.52 -37.37 -18.23
C LYS A 4 -72.56 -37.99 -16.83
N ASN A 5 -71.46 -38.19 -16.12
CA ASN A 5 -70.05 -38.38 -16.45
C ASN A 5 -69.44 -38.89 -15.13
N LEU A 6 -68.52 -39.84 -15.26
CA LEU A 6 -67.61 -40.33 -14.23
C LEU A 6 -66.74 -39.15 -13.71
N MET A 7 -66.33 -39.16 -12.44
CA MET A 7 -64.91 -39.33 -12.06
C MET A 7 -64.61 -38.95 -10.61
N ILE A 8 -63.94 -39.91 -9.97
CA ILE A 8 -63.31 -39.93 -8.65
C ILE A 8 -62.30 -38.78 -8.52
N THR A 9 -62.28 -38.07 -7.39
CA THR A 9 -61.17 -37.17 -7.05
C THR A 9 -60.51 -37.54 -5.72
N SER A 10 -59.22 -37.78 -5.86
CA SER A 10 -58.23 -38.30 -4.92
C SER A 10 -57.91 -37.34 -3.78
N LYS A 11 -57.62 -37.93 -2.61
CA LYS A 11 -56.92 -37.29 -1.48
C LYS A 11 -55.62 -36.62 -1.98
N LEU A 12 -55.43 -35.34 -1.67
CA LEU A 12 -54.15 -34.63 -1.88
C LEU A 12 -53.68 -34.07 -0.54
N LEU A 13 -52.71 -34.77 0.05
CA LEU A 13 -51.88 -34.35 1.17
C LEU A 13 -51.09 -33.10 0.72
N LYS A 14 -51.34 -31.94 1.33
CA LYS A 14 -50.55 -30.73 1.06
C LYS A 14 -49.23 -30.82 1.83
N SER A 15 -48.17 -31.21 1.12
CA SER A 15 -46.80 -31.16 1.64
C SER A 15 -46.31 -29.72 1.59
N ILE A 16 -45.95 -29.17 2.75
CA ILE A 16 -45.33 -27.84 2.89
C ILE A 16 -43.84 -28.00 2.57
N CYS A 17 -43.39 -27.52 1.41
CA CYS A 17 -41.97 -27.35 1.12
C CYS A 17 -41.50 -25.98 1.65
N ILE A 18 -40.92 -25.96 2.84
CA ILE A 18 -40.11 -24.83 3.31
C ILE A 18 -38.78 -24.93 2.57
N ILE A 19 -38.59 -24.10 1.54
CA ILE A 19 -37.28 -23.91 0.92
C ILE A 19 -36.50 -22.98 1.85
N GLY A 20 -35.67 -23.57 2.72
CA GLY A 20 -34.69 -22.83 3.50
C GLY A 20 -33.60 -22.32 2.57
N LEU A 21 -33.62 -21.02 2.26
CA LEU A 21 -32.54 -20.34 1.56
C LEU A 21 -31.35 -20.26 2.54
N VAL A 22 -30.47 -21.26 2.50
CA VAL A 22 -29.18 -21.21 3.20
C VAL A 22 -28.32 -20.20 2.44
N CYS A 23 -28.27 -18.96 2.92
CA CYS A 23 -27.30 -17.97 2.48
C CYS A 23 -25.90 -18.47 2.88
N ILE A 24 -25.22 -19.12 1.95
CA ILE A 24 -23.80 -19.41 2.08
C ILE A 24 -23.09 -18.06 2.02
N THR A 25 -22.66 -17.53 3.16
CA THR A 25 -21.81 -16.34 3.19
C THR A 25 -20.49 -16.72 2.53
N GLN A 26 -20.27 -16.28 1.29
CA GLN A 26 -18.94 -16.35 0.70
C GLN A 26 -18.05 -15.41 1.51
N THR A 27 -17.11 -15.97 2.26
CA THR A 27 -16.01 -15.19 2.83
C THR A 27 -15.14 -14.78 1.65
N VAL A 28 -15.32 -13.56 1.16
CA VAL A 28 -14.39 -12.95 0.20
C VAL A 28 -13.10 -12.70 0.97
N SER A 29 -12.10 -13.57 0.77
CA SER A 29 -10.72 -13.27 1.16
C SER A 29 -10.17 -12.40 0.06
N ALA A 30 -9.90 -11.14 0.36
CA ALA A 30 -9.21 -10.24 -0.54
C ALA A 30 -7.71 -10.28 -0.16
N GLN A 31 -6.84 -10.47 -1.15
CA GLN A 31 -5.40 -10.58 -0.95
C GLN A 31 -4.66 -9.47 -1.70
N ILE A 32 -3.98 -8.62 -0.95
CA ILE A 32 -2.91 -7.76 -1.48
C ILE A 32 -1.57 -8.48 -1.40
N SER A 33 -0.85 -8.50 -2.51
CA SER A 33 0.57 -8.85 -2.54
C SER A 33 1.43 -7.61 -2.72
N ILE A 34 2.48 -7.49 -1.92
CA ILE A 34 3.46 -6.41 -2.00
C ILE A 34 4.82 -7.01 -2.34
N THR A 35 5.40 -6.61 -3.46
CA THR A 35 6.77 -6.98 -3.85
C THR A 35 7.67 -5.76 -3.76
N GLU A 36 8.74 -5.83 -2.96
CA GLU A 36 9.79 -4.81 -2.97
C GLU A 36 10.63 -4.95 -4.24
N ILE A 37 10.65 -3.90 -5.05
CA ILE A 37 11.48 -3.83 -6.25
C ILE A 37 12.79 -3.10 -5.95
N GLN A 38 12.70 -2.05 -5.14
CA GLN A 38 13.83 -1.23 -4.74
C GLN A 38 13.56 -0.62 -3.35
N PRO A 39 14.44 -0.80 -2.35
CA PRO A 39 14.29 -0.13 -1.07
C PRO A 39 14.64 1.36 -1.20
N ILE A 40 14.18 2.18 -0.26
CA ILE A 40 14.67 3.56 -0.16
C ILE A 40 16.12 3.52 0.35
N THR A 41 17.05 4.12 -0.41
CA THR A 41 18.46 4.28 0.01
C THR A 41 18.89 5.74 -0.01
N PHE A 42 19.85 6.07 0.85
CA PHE A 42 20.43 7.41 0.94
C PHE A 42 21.96 7.33 0.87
N PRO A 43 22.62 8.40 0.37
CA PRO A 43 24.07 8.46 0.22
C PRO A 43 24.80 8.13 1.53
N THR A 44 25.86 7.35 1.43
CA THR A 44 26.64 6.89 2.60
C THR A 44 27.54 7.98 3.15
N VAL A 45 27.99 8.88 2.26
CA VAL A 45 28.92 9.95 2.62
C VAL A 45 28.20 11.29 2.61
N LEU A 46 27.68 11.62 3.79
CA LEU A 46 27.08 12.91 4.07
C LEU A 46 28.14 13.83 4.69
N GLN A 47 28.73 14.73 3.90
CA GLN A 47 29.60 15.76 4.47
C GLN A 47 28.75 16.77 5.24
N ASN A 48 28.91 16.81 6.56
CA ASN A 48 28.19 17.74 7.41
C ASN A 48 28.97 19.06 7.55
N SER A 49 28.42 20.13 6.99
CA SER A 49 28.99 21.49 7.10
C SER A 49 28.26 22.37 8.13
N GLY A 50 27.29 21.81 8.89
CA GLY A 50 26.42 22.58 9.78
C GLY A 50 25.87 21.80 10.99
N SER A 51 24.68 22.19 11.46
CA SER A 51 24.04 21.59 12.64
C SER A 51 23.27 20.30 12.34
N SER A 52 22.89 20.09 11.07
CA SER A 52 22.25 18.88 10.57
C SER A 52 22.46 18.73 9.06
N THR A 53 22.54 17.49 8.61
CA THR A 53 22.53 17.14 7.20
C THR A 53 21.12 16.70 6.80
N THR A 54 20.65 17.22 5.67
CA THR A 54 19.39 16.86 5.03
C THR A 54 19.69 16.36 3.63
N VAL A 55 19.20 15.17 3.32
CA VAL A 55 19.12 14.66 1.94
C VAL A 55 17.69 14.34 1.60
N VAL A 56 17.25 14.75 0.42
CA VAL A 56 15.93 14.42 -0.10
C VAL A 56 16.10 13.57 -1.35
N VAL A 57 15.56 12.36 -1.32
CA VAL A 57 15.37 11.54 -2.52
C VAL A 57 13.89 11.58 -2.85
N ASN A 58 13.53 12.17 -3.98
CA ASN A 58 12.13 12.29 -4.38
C ASN A 58 11.61 10.97 -4.98
N TRP A 59 10.30 10.87 -5.19
CA TRP A 59 9.66 9.68 -5.77
C TRP A 59 10.09 9.37 -7.21
N LYS A 60 10.80 10.28 -7.90
CA LYS A 60 11.40 10.05 -9.22
C LYS A 60 12.81 9.46 -9.14
N GLY A 61 13.34 9.21 -7.94
CA GLY A 61 14.74 8.80 -7.77
C GLY A 61 15.75 9.91 -7.99
N ALA A 62 15.35 11.17 -7.84
CA ALA A 62 16.25 12.31 -7.99
C ALA A 62 16.44 13.07 -6.68
N ILE A 63 17.57 13.76 -6.56
CA ILE A 63 17.87 14.62 -5.42
C ILE A 63 16.94 15.83 -5.44
N GLY A 64 16.28 16.07 -4.30
CA GLY A 64 15.41 17.22 -4.10
C GLY A 64 16.18 18.47 -3.70
N ASN A 65 15.64 19.64 -4.08
CA ASN A 65 16.23 20.96 -3.84
C ASN A 65 16.45 21.32 -2.36
N SER A 66 15.82 20.59 -1.42
CA SER A 66 16.01 20.80 0.02
C SER A 66 17.20 20.01 0.61
N THR A 67 17.99 19.36 -0.24
CA THR A 67 19.25 18.74 0.15
C THR A 67 20.28 19.83 0.47
N ASN A 68 20.89 19.77 1.65
CA ASN A 68 21.82 20.81 2.14
C ASN A 68 23.26 20.31 2.34
N SER A 69 23.58 19.13 1.78
CA SER A 69 24.91 18.54 1.82
C SER A 69 25.42 18.27 0.42
N THR A 70 26.74 18.37 0.26
CA THR A 70 27.43 17.81 -0.91
C THR A 70 27.40 16.29 -0.79
N LEU A 71 26.87 15.63 -1.82
CA LEU A 71 26.91 14.17 -1.93
C LEU A 71 28.27 13.77 -2.50
N LEU A 72 28.97 12.84 -1.84
CA LEU A 72 30.24 12.31 -2.34
C LEU A 72 30.06 10.99 -3.10
N ASP A 73 28.83 10.47 -3.12
CA ASP A 73 28.42 9.30 -3.88
C ASP A 73 27.02 9.51 -4.47
N ASN A 74 26.65 8.65 -5.42
CA ASN A 74 25.32 8.60 -6.04
C ASN A 74 24.56 7.34 -5.59
N ASP A 75 24.90 6.76 -4.44
CA ASP A 75 24.26 5.55 -3.93
C ASP A 75 22.99 5.92 -3.17
N TYR A 76 21.95 6.27 -3.93
CA TYR A 76 20.66 6.64 -3.41
C TYR A 76 19.54 6.20 -4.33
N SER A 77 18.36 5.96 -3.76
CA SER A 77 17.19 5.55 -4.52
C SER A 77 15.89 5.82 -3.78
N GLN A 78 14.85 6.05 -4.57
CA GLN A 78 13.47 6.03 -4.10
C GLN A 78 13.05 4.59 -3.80
N GLY A 79 12.10 4.43 -2.90
CA GLY A 79 11.45 3.14 -2.67
C GLY A 79 10.52 2.84 -3.84
N ARG A 80 10.56 1.62 -4.37
CA ARG A 80 9.64 1.14 -5.38
C ARG A 80 9.08 -0.21 -4.97
N TYR A 81 7.76 -0.27 -4.95
CA TYR A 81 7.00 -1.47 -4.63
C TYR A 81 6.03 -1.74 -5.76
N TYR A 82 5.83 -3.01 -6.09
CA TYR A 82 4.80 -3.45 -7.01
C TYR A 82 3.72 -4.16 -6.20
N ILE A 83 2.48 -3.69 -6.34
CA ILE A 83 1.34 -4.23 -5.61
C ILE A 83 0.32 -4.83 -6.56
N THR A 84 -0.27 -5.96 -6.19
CA THR A 84 -1.37 -6.60 -6.91
C THR A 84 -2.50 -6.92 -5.94
N SER A 85 -3.71 -7.02 -6.48
CA SER A 85 -4.92 -7.43 -5.74
C SER A 85 -5.68 -8.46 -6.57
N ASP A 86 -6.29 -9.44 -5.90
CA ASP A 86 -7.24 -10.39 -6.50
C ASP A 86 -8.70 -9.94 -6.38
N SER A 87 -8.95 -8.75 -5.85
CA SER A 87 -10.29 -8.18 -5.64
C SER A 87 -10.50 -6.90 -6.45
N THR A 88 -11.67 -6.28 -6.26
CA THR A 88 -12.01 -4.96 -6.81
C THR A 88 -12.24 -3.92 -5.71
N ALA A 89 -12.05 -4.27 -4.44
CA ALA A 89 -12.28 -3.37 -3.31
C ALA A 89 -11.27 -2.21 -3.34
N PRO A 90 -11.66 -0.97 -3.00
CA PRO A 90 -10.70 0.11 -2.80
C PRO A 90 -9.62 -0.28 -1.79
N ILE A 91 -8.45 0.32 -1.92
CA ILE A 91 -7.33 0.07 -1.00
C ILE A 91 -6.99 1.31 -0.18
N ASP A 92 -6.47 1.07 1.01
CA ASP A 92 -5.84 2.06 1.86
C ASP A 92 -4.33 1.84 1.85
N ILE A 93 -3.55 2.91 1.71
CA ILE A 93 -2.09 2.86 1.74
C ILE A 93 -1.59 3.66 2.95
N ASN A 94 -0.79 3.02 3.78
CA ASN A 94 -0.13 3.68 4.91
C ASN A 94 1.39 3.54 4.83
N PHE A 95 2.10 4.60 5.21
CA PHE A 95 3.55 4.60 5.27
C PHE A 95 4.03 5.26 6.55
N ILE A 96 4.82 4.52 7.33
CA ILE A 96 5.29 4.95 8.66
C ILE A 96 6.80 4.75 8.73
N SER A 97 7.54 5.74 9.24
CA SER A 97 8.94 5.53 9.60
C SER A 97 9.05 4.85 10.95
N LEU A 98 9.91 3.84 11.03
CA LEU A 98 10.26 3.13 12.23
C LEU A 98 11.55 3.74 12.79
N ALA A 99 11.53 4.18 14.05
CA ALA A 99 12.54 5.06 14.65
C ALA A 99 13.86 4.35 15.04
N ASN A 100 14.46 3.63 14.10
CA ASN A 100 15.43 2.59 14.42
C ASN A 100 16.89 3.04 14.28
N GLU A 101 17.13 4.26 13.77
CA GLU A 101 18.47 4.83 13.69
C GLU A 101 18.62 6.10 14.56
N PRO A 102 19.42 6.06 15.64
CA PRO A 102 19.62 7.19 16.52
C PRO A 102 20.10 8.42 15.74
N LEU A 103 19.53 9.58 16.07
CA LEU A 103 19.89 10.87 15.48
C LEU A 103 19.58 11.04 13.98
N ILE A 104 18.84 10.10 13.39
CA ILE A 104 18.40 10.16 12.00
C ILE A 104 16.87 10.06 11.93
N GLN A 105 16.26 10.90 11.10
CA GLN A 105 14.81 10.99 10.98
C GLN A 105 14.41 10.95 9.51
N LEU A 106 13.54 10.00 9.18
CA LEU A 106 12.80 9.94 7.93
C LEU A 106 11.57 10.85 8.05
N LYS A 107 11.43 11.80 7.13
CA LYS A 107 10.39 12.85 7.16
C LYS A 107 9.82 13.11 5.77
N ASN A 108 8.71 13.83 5.74
CA ASN A 108 8.11 14.40 4.53
C ASN A 108 7.91 13.38 3.40
N PHE A 109 7.42 12.18 3.74
CA PHE A 109 7.16 11.13 2.77
C PHE A 109 6.26 11.63 1.64
N ARG A 110 6.56 11.15 0.44
CA ARG A 110 5.79 11.37 -0.79
C ARG A 110 5.57 10.02 -1.41
N VAL A 111 4.34 9.54 -1.37
CA VAL A 111 3.95 8.31 -2.06
C VAL A 111 3.29 8.69 -3.37
N ARG A 112 3.73 8.10 -4.47
CA ARG A 112 3.08 8.21 -5.78
C ARG A 112 2.45 6.87 -6.13
N TYR A 113 1.17 6.93 -6.47
CA TYR A 113 0.36 5.79 -6.87
C TYR A 113 -0.56 6.26 -8.01
N LYS A 114 -0.67 5.49 -9.09
CA LYS A 114 -1.45 5.85 -10.30
C LYS A 114 -1.25 7.30 -10.75
N ASN A 115 0.02 7.73 -10.82
CA ASN A 115 0.42 9.07 -11.25
C ASN A 115 -0.01 10.24 -10.33
N VAL A 116 -0.59 9.97 -9.15
CA VAL A 116 -0.98 10.96 -8.13
C VAL A 116 -0.01 10.92 -6.96
N THR A 117 0.43 12.08 -6.46
CA THR A 117 1.36 12.17 -5.32
C THR A 117 0.63 12.58 -4.05
N TYR A 118 0.75 11.75 -3.02
CA TYR A 118 0.16 11.92 -1.71
C TYR A 118 1.20 12.33 -0.67
N LYS A 119 0.75 13.07 0.36
CA LYS A 119 1.61 13.67 1.40
C LYS A 119 1.11 13.41 2.82
N THR A 120 -0.10 12.88 2.96
CA THR A 120 -0.80 12.65 4.22
C THR A 120 -1.15 11.18 4.28
N PHE A 121 -0.93 10.57 5.44
CA PHE A 121 -1.10 9.13 5.66
C PHE A 121 -1.93 8.89 6.92
N PRO A 122 -2.78 7.84 6.95
CA PRO A 122 -3.05 6.91 5.84
C PRO A 122 -3.78 7.58 4.67
N ILE A 123 -3.61 7.05 3.47
CA ILE A 123 -4.35 7.45 2.27
C ILE A 123 -5.50 6.46 2.11
N LEU A 124 -6.73 6.95 2.08
CA LEU A 124 -7.92 6.11 2.13
C LEU A 124 -8.65 6.05 0.79
N GLY A 125 -9.27 4.90 0.50
CA GLY A 125 -10.22 4.72 -0.61
C GLY A 125 -9.60 4.91 -1.99
N LEU A 126 -8.36 4.46 -2.17
CA LEU A 126 -7.68 4.50 -3.46
C LEU A 126 -8.22 3.44 -4.40
N GLU A 127 -8.14 3.72 -5.69
CA GLU A 127 -8.48 2.75 -6.73
C GLU A 127 -7.62 1.49 -6.60
N ASN A 128 -8.23 0.31 -6.64
CA ASN A 128 -7.57 -0.98 -6.53
C ASN A 128 -6.47 -1.16 -7.63
N PRO A 129 -5.33 -1.80 -7.33
CA PRO A 129 -4.24 -2.02 -8.30
C PRO A 129 -4.58 -3.10 -9.35
N GLY A 130 -5.56 -3.95 -9.09
CA GLY A 130 -5.98 -5.08 -9.90
C GLY A 130 -4.93 -6.19 -9.97
N ALA A 131 -5.29 -7.25 -10.72
CA ALA A 131 -4.40 -8.40 -10.93
C ALA A 131 -3.18 -8.05 -11.80
N ALA A 132 -3.29 -7.04 -12.67
CA ALA A 132 -2.18 -6.52 -13.47
C ALA A 132 -1.23 -5.62 -12.66
N GLY A 133 -1.61 -5.28 -11.43
CA GLY A 133 -0.82 -4.54 -10.46
C GLY A 133 -0.53 -3.09 -10.81
N GLU A 134 0.11 -2.42 -9.86
CA GLU A 134 0.49 -1.02 -9.96
C GLU A 134 1.74 -0.75 -9.11
N TYR A 135 2.51 0.28 -9.51
CA TYR A 135 3.68 0.71 -8.76
C TYR A 135 3.32 1.74 -7.69
N ILE A 136 3.99 1.60 -6.54
CA ILE A 136 4.09 2.61 -5.51
C ILE A 136 5.53 3.10 -5.51
N ASP A 137 5.73 4.38 -5.85
CA ASP A 137 7.04 5.05 -5.71
C ASP A 137 7.05 5.93 -4.46
N ILE A 138 8.09 5.82 -3.64
CA ILE A 138 8.20 6.48 -2.34
C ILE A 138 9.45 7.35 -2.29
N GLY A 139 9.25 8.66 -2.23
CA GLY A 139 10.30 9.62 -1.91
C GLY A 139 10.25 10.03 -0.44
N ALA A 140 11.41 10.33 0.14
CA ALA A 140 11.51 10.77 1.52
C ALA A 140 12.67 11.73 1.74
N LYS A 141 12.58 12.46 2.85
CA LYS A 141 13.64 13.31 3.38
C LYS A 141 14.29 12.61 4.55
N VAL A 142 15.62 12.50 4.53
CA VAL A 142 16.42 12.11 5.69
C VAL A 142 17.04 13.33 6.32
N VAL A 143 16.91 13.42 7.64
CA VAL A 143 17.56 14.43 8.46
C VAL A 143 18.47 13.73 9.45
N ALA A 144 19.77 13.90 9.29
CA ALA A 144 20.79 13.41 10.19
C ALA A 144 21.33 14.56 11.05
N ASN A 145 21.32 14.40 12.37
CA ASN A 145 21.88 15.39 13.30
C ASN A 145 23.41 15.53 13.12
N LYS A 146 24.02 16.65 13.52
CA LYS A 146 25.49 16.82 13.56
C LYS A 146 26.26 15.73 14.32
N LYS A 147 25.62 15.07 15.28
CA LYS A 147 26.23 13.98 16.06
C LYS A 147 26.11 12.60 15.39
N SER A 148 25.41 12.50 14.26
CA SER A 148 25.32 11.24 13.52
C SER A 148 26.69 10.87 12.95
N SER A 149 27.05 9.59 13.02
CA SER A 149 28.24 9.07 12.37
C SER A 149 28.11 9.14 10.85
N GLN A 150 29.23 9.18 10.14
CA GLN A 150 29.25 8.93 8.69
C GLN A 150 29.02 7.45 8.38
N GLY A 151 28.75 7.13 7.12
CA GLY A 151 28.56 5.76 6.63
C GLY A 151 27.10 5.41 6.35
N ALA A 152 26.89 4.18 5.89
CA ALA A 152 25.59 3.65 5.48
C ALA A 152 24.54 3.78 6.60
N LYS A 153 23.34 4.23 6.22
CA LYS A 153 22.21 4.50 7.10
C LYS A 153 21.11 3.48 6.83
N PHE A 154 20.72 2.74 7.85
CA PHE A 154 19.77 1.64 7.76
C PHE A 154 18.43 2.08 8.32
N LEU A 155 17.76 2.88 7.52
CA LEU A 155 16.47 3.42 7.85
C LEU A 155 15.40 2.34 7.76
N GLN A 156 14.47 2.37 8.70
CA GLN A 156 13.40 1.40 8.75
C GLN A 156 12.06 2.12 8.60
N TYR A 157 11.14 1.47 7.90
CA TYR A 157 9.79 1.95 7.64
C TYR A 157 8.84 0.77 7.44
N SER A 158 7.55 1.05 7.54
CA SER A 158 6.46 0.12 7.23
C SER A 158 5.65 0.69 6.08
N LEU A 159 5.47 -0.10 5.03
CA LEU A 159 4.46 0.12 4.00
C LEU A 159 3.34 -0.90 4.24
N SER A 160 2.12 -0.40 4.45
CA SER A 160 0.92 -1.23 4.60
C SER A 160 -0.04 -0.90 3.47
N VAL A 161 -0.65 -1.92 2.89
CA VAL A 161 -1.71 -1.81 1.90
C VAL A 161 -2.83 -2.75 2.31
N GLU A 162 -4.02 -2.21 2.52
CA GLU A 162 -5.17 -2.93 3.06
C GLU A 162 -6.37 -2.75 2.12
N GLU A 163 -7.17 -3.80 1.94
CA GLU A 163 -8.44 -3.71 1.20
C GLU A 163 -9.58 -3.34 2.15
N GLN A 164 -10.50 -2.52 1.66
CA GLN A 164 -11.70 -2.07 2.40
C GLN A 164 -12.83 -3.09 2.38
#